data_AF-N1U9W5-F1
#
_entry.id   AF-N1U9W5-F1
#
_cell.length_a   1.000
_cell.length_b   1.000
_cell.length_c   1.000
_cell.angle_alpha   90.00
_cell.angle_beta   90.00
_cell.angle_gamma   90.00
#
_symmetry.space_group_name_H-M   'P 1'
#
loop_
_entity.id
_entity.type
_entity.pdbx_description
1 polymer ?
#
loop_
_entity_poly.entity_id
_entity_poly.type
_entity_poly.pdbx_seq_one_letter_code
_entity_poly.pdbx_strand_id
1 'polypeptide(L)'
;AKGNAASEVLKLAGIDSLNGKTIIDTTNPIGEESPQNGVLKFFTTYNESLMEQFQKQVPKANFVKCFNSVGNGLMVNPHLKDGKPSMFICGNDESAKKQVKEILNLFGWEIEDMGKAEAARAIEPLCILWCIPGFLSQSWTHAFKLLK
;
A
#
# COMPACT_ATOMS: atom_id res chain seq x y z
N ALA A 1 8.07 0.63 0.72
CA ALA A 1 9.31 -0.13 0.40
C ALA A 1 9.22 -0.72 -1.01
N LYS A 2 10.33 -1.05 -1.70
CA LYS A 2 10.35 -1.56 -3.09
C LYS A 2 9.68 -2.93 -3.31
N GLY A 3 9.35 -3.67 -2.25
CA GLY A 3 8.57 -4.92 -2.34
C GLY A 3 9.29 -6.14 -2.91
N ASN A 4 10.39 -6.00 -3.64
CA ASN A 4 11.16 -7.10 -4.25
C ASN A 4 11.64 -8.17 -3.25
N ALA A 5 11.96 -7.79 -2.00
CA ALA A 5 12.36 -8.73 -0.95
C ALA A 5 11.19 -9.37 -0.19
N ALA A 6 9.97 -8.84 -0.32
CA ALA A 6 8.85 -9.23 0.54
C ALA A 6 8.42 -10.68 0.33
N SER A 7 8.47 -11.20 -0.91
CA SER A 7 8.21 -12.62 -1.19
C SER A 7 9.16 -13.53 -0.41
N GLU A 8 10.43 -13.17 -0.31
CA GLU A 8 11.42 -13.96 0.43
C GLU A 8 11.23 -13.83 1.94
N VAL A 9 10.91 -12.61 2.43
CA VAL A 9 10.57 -12.39 3.84
C VAL A 9 9.37 -13.23 4.28
N LEU A 10 8.34 -13.38 3.43
CA LEU A 10 7.19 -14.26 3.70
C LEU A 10 7.61 -15.73 3.85
N LYS A 11 8.60 -16.20 3.07
CA LYS A 11 9.14 -17.57 3.22
C LYS A 11 9.95 -17.71 4.50
N LEU A 12 10.81 -16.74 4.81
CA LEU A 12 11.65 -16.73 6.01
C LEU A 12 10.81 -16.68 7.29
N ALA A 13 9.66 -16.01 7.26
CA ALA A 13 8.69 -16.01 8.36
C ALA A 13 8.03 -17.39 8.58
N GLY A 14 8.15 -18.31 7.62
CA GLY A 14 7.47 -19.59 7.59
C GLY A 14 6.01 -19.42 7.16
N ILE A 15 5.67 -19.85 5.94
CA ILE A 15 4.34 -19.66 5.32
C ILE A 15 3.20 -20.12 6.25
N ASP A 16 3.33 -21.27 6.89
CA ASP A 16 2.30 -21.80 7.79
C ASP A 16 2.14 -20.97 9.07
N SER A 17 3.18 -20.27 9.51
CA SER A 17 3.10 -19.37 10.67
C SER A 17 2.18 -18.18 10.38
N LEU A 18 1.94 -17.85 9.10
CA LEU A 18 1.14 -16.73 8.65
C LEU A 18 -0.36 -17.07 8.49
N ASN A 19 -0.74 -18.33 8.67
CA ASN A 19 -2.12 -18.80 8.50
C ASN A 19 -3.09 -18.01 9.40
N GLY A 20 -4.14 -17.46 8.79
CA GLY A 20 -5.19 -16.68 9.44
C GLY A 20 -4.74 -15.29 9.93
N LYS A 21 -3.48 -14.90 9.74
CA LYS A 21 -2.98 -13.60 10.20
C LYS A 21 -3.36 -12.49 9.23
N THR A 22 -3.73 -11.35 9.78
CA THR A 22 -3.80 -10.10 9.05
C THR A 22 -2.39 -9.59 8.75
N ILE A 23 -2.10 -9.37 7.47
CA ILE A 23 -0.82 -8.82 7.02
C ILE A 23 -1.09 -7.52 6.26
N ILE A 24 -0.55 -6.42 6.76
CA ILE A 24 -0.63 -5.13 6.08
C ILE A 24 0.49 -5.06 5.02
N ASP A 25 0.11 -4.99 3.75
CA ASP A 25 1.05 -4.78 2.66
C ASP A 25 1.24 -3.28 2.38
N THR A 26 2.41 -2.76 2.77
CA THR A 26 2.84 -1.37 2.55
C THR A 26 3.88 -1.23 1.43
N THR A 27 4.01 -2.25 0.59
CA THR A 27 5.02 -2.30 -0.47
C THR A 27 4.54 -1.65 -1.76
N ASN A 28 5.49 -1.24 -2.60
CA ASN A 28 5.26 -0.80 -3.97
C ASN A 28 6.22 -1.59 -4.86
N PRO A 29 5.79 -2.21 -5.97
CA PRO A 29 6.63 -3.05 -6.81
C PRO A 29 7.60 -2.25 -7.69
N ILE A 30 8.40 -1.38 -7.09
CA ILE A 30 9.30 -0.44 -7.78
C ILE A 30 10.45 -1.23 -8.43
N GLY A 31 10.62 -1.04 -9.73
CA GLY A 31 11.71 -1.60 -10.53
C GLY A 31 13.08 -1.02 -10.18
N GLU A 32 14.12 -1.55 -10.84
CA GLU A 32 15.50 -1.09 -10.62
C GLU A 32 15.88 0.08 -11.53
N GLU A 33 15.10 0.36 -12.56
CA GLU A 33 15.36 1.48 -13.46
C GLU A 33 15.13 2.83 -12.78
N SER A 34 15.95 3.82 -13.15
CA SER A 34 15.76 5.21 -12.72
C SER A 34 14.40 5.75 -13.19
N PRO A 35 13.73 6.62 -12.41
CA PRO A 35 12.49 7.26 -12.85
C PRO A 35 12.70 8.06 -14.14
N GLN A 36 11.74 8.00 -15.06
CA GLN A 36 11.74 8.81 -16.28
C GLN A 36 10.77 9.99 -16.07
N ASN A 37 11.29 11.22 -16.05
CA ASN A 37 10.50 12.42 -15.72
C ASN A 37 9.71 12.26 -14.39
N GLY A 38 10.32 11.63 -13.38
CA GLY A 38 9.70 11.34 -12.08
C GLY A 38 8.76 10.13 -12.05
N VAL A 39 8.46 9.51 -13.20
CA VAL A 39 7.60 8.33 -13.28
C VAL A 39 8.41 7.07 -12.99
N LEU A 40 8.05 6.38 -11.91
CA LEU A 40 8.62 5.08 -11.56
C LEU A 40 8.10 3.97 -12.49
N LYS A 41 8.95 3.01 -12.81
CA LYS A 41 8.55 1.76 -13.43
C LYS A 41 8.30 0.71 -12.36
N PHE A 42 7.20 -0.03 -12.50
CA PHE A 42 6.94 -1.18 -11.64
C PHE A 42 7.39 -2.48 -12.32
N PHE A 43 7.81 -3.47 -11.53
CA PHE A 43 8.12 -4.81 -12.02
C PHE A 43 6.86 -5.71 -12.15
N THR A 44 5.74 -5.30 -11.57
CA THR A 44 4.42 -5.91 -11.82
C THR A 44 3.74 -5.24 -13.03
N THR A 45 2.59 -5.79 -13.45
CA THR A 45 1.80 -5.26 -14.57
C THR A 45 0.44 -4.74 -14.10
N TYR A 46 -0.29 -4.03 -14.96
CA TYR A 46 -1.62 -3.51 -14.61
C TYR A 46 -2.66 -4.63 -14.30
N ASN A 47 -2.41 -5.86 -14.75
CA ASN A 47 -3.33 -6.99 -14.60
C ASN A 47 -3.15 -7.75 -13.28
N GLU A 48 -2.05 -7.54 -12.56
CA GLU A 48 -1.76 -8.26 -11.33
C GLU A 48 -0.85 -7.41 -10.44
N SER A 49 -1.38 -7.05 -9.27
CA SER A 49 -0.65 -6.34 -8.23
C SER A 49 0.33 -7.22 -7.47
N LEU A 50 1.28 -6.60 -6.77
CA LEU A 50 2.21 -7.33 -5.92
C LEU A 50 1.48 -8.00 -4.74
N MET A 51 0.46 -7.34 -4.18
CA MET A 51 -0.37 -7.93 -3.12
C MET A 51 -1.09 -9.21 -3.58
N GLU A 52 -1.60 -9.25 -4.83
CA GLU A 52 -2.20 -10.47 -5.38
C GLU A 52 -1.20 -11.61 -5.49
N GLN A 53 0.06 -11.32 -5.86
CA GLN A 53 1.13 -12.31 -5.87
C GLN A 53 1.42 -12.84 -4.46
N PHE A 54 1.43 -11.98 -3.43
CA PHE A 54 1.56 -12.42 -2.04
C PHE A 54 0.39 -13.28 -1.59
N GLN A 55 -0.83 -12.90 -1.94
CA GLN A 55 -2.02 -13.68 -1.61
C GLN A 55 -1.98 -15.07 -2.28
N LYS A 56 -1.46 -15.19 -3.50
CA LYS A 56 -1.24 -16.50 -4.16
C LYS A 56 -0.15 -17.31 -3.48
N GLN A 57 0.92 -16.65 -3.03
CA GLN A 57 2.05 -17.29 -2.34
C GLN A 57 1.67 -17.81 -0.95
N VAL A 58 0.85 -17.07 -0.21
CA VAL A 58 0.43 -17.39 1.17
C VAL A 58 -1.11 -17.35 1.23
N PRO A 59 -1.82 -18.34 0.65
CA PRO A 59 -3.27 -18.29 0.42
C PRO A 59 -4.11 -18.26 1.68
N LYS A 60 -3.54 -18.67 2.82
CA LYS A 60 -4.20 -18.68 4.13
C LYS A 60 -3.93 -17.42 4.96
N ALA A 61 -3.07 -16.52 4.51
CA ALA A 61 -2.90 -15.21 5.14
C ALA A 61 -3.92 -14.22 4.59
N ASN A 62 -4.26 -13.21 5.41
CA ASN A 62 -5.25 -12.21 5.08
C ASN A 62 -4.54 -10.87 4.78
N PHE A 63 -4.18 -10.65 3.51
CA PHE A 63 -3.50 -9.42 3.09
C PHE A 63 -4.46 -8.23 2.98
N VAL A 64 -3.99 -7.07 3.42
CA VAL A 64 -4.66 -5.78 3.24
C VAL A 64 -3.66 -4.75 2.72
N LYS A 65 -3.93 -4.16 1.55
CA LYS A 65 -3.10 -3.07 0.99
C LYS A 65 -3.35 -1.80 1.80
N CYS A 66 -2.29 -1.15 2.27
CA CYS A 66 -2.40 0.09 3.02
C CYS A 66 -1.05 0.83 3.07
N PHE A 67 -1.05 2.14 3.28
CA PHE A 67 0.14 3.00 3.49
C PHE A 67 1.17 3.04 2.35
N ASN A 68 0.91 2.41 1.21
CA ASN A 68 1.87 2.34 0.10
C ASN A 68 2.07 3.70 -0.59
N SER A 69 1.10 4.61 -0.48
CA SER A 69 1.01 5.88 -1.22
C SER A 69 1.19 7.12 -0.33
N VAL A 70 1.98 6.99 0.73
CA VAL A 70 2.35 8.09 1.64
C VAL A 70 3.79 7.93 2.15
N GLY A 71 4.45 9.05 2.46
CA GLY A 71 5.73 9.06 3.17
C GLY A 71 5.61 8.58 4.61
N ASN A 72 6.65 7.90 5.12
CA ASN A 72 6.65 7.29 6.45
C ASN A 72 6.36 8.29 7.59
N GLY A 73 6.83 9.54 7.48
CA GLY A 73 6.60 10.59 8.47
C GLY A 73 5.14 11.05 8.60
N LEU A 74 4.25 10.60 7.71
CA LEU A 74 2.82 10.89 7.74
C LEU A 74 1.97 9.65 8.07
N MET A 75 2.56 8.46 8.24
CA MET A 75 1.77 7.23 8.49
C MET A 75 0.94 7.28 9.78
N VAL A 76 1.41 7.99 10.80
CA VAL A 76 0.73 8.14 12.09
C VAL A 76 0.42 9.60 12.34
N ASN A 77 -0.85 9.91 12.61
CA ASN A 77 -1.36 11.25 12.88
C ASN A 77 -0.94 12.28 11.81
N PRO A 78 -1.26 12.05 10.52
CA PRO A 78 -0.93 13.00 9.46
C PRO A 78 -1.56 14.36 9.74
N HIS A 79 -0.74 15.40 9.81
CA HIS A 79 -1.19 16.78 9.96
C HIS A 79 -0.79 17.59 8.73
N LEU A 80 -1.76 17.81 7.84
CA LEU A 80 -1.60 18.60 6.62
C LEU A 80 -2.51 19.82 6.67
N LYS A 81 -2.06 20.94 6.10
CA LYS A 81 -2.81 22.20 6.08
C LYS A 81 -4.22 22.06 5.48
N ASP A 82 -4.38 21.15 4.51
CA ASP A 82 -5.62 20.93 3.76
C ASP A 82 -6.52 19.87 4.43
N GLY A 83 -6.17 19.46 5.66
CA GLY A 83 -6.98 18.59 6.50
C GLY A 83 -6.55 17.12 6.50
N LYS A 84 -7.44 16.28 7.02
CA LYS A 84 -7.21 14.85 7.23
C LYS A 84 -7.18 14.10 5.88
N PRO A 85 -6.08 13.43 5.50
CA PRO A 85 -5.97 12.75 4.22
C PRO A 85 -6.71 11.40 4.19
N SER A 86 -6.94 10.89 2.97
CA SER A 86 -7.58 9.59 2.74
C SER A 86 -6.54 8.49 2.59
N MET A 87 -6.72 7.39 3.31
CA MET A 87 -6.00 6.14 3.12
C MET A 87 -6.87 5.16 2.35
N PHE A 88 -6.37 4.74 1.19
CA PHE A 88 -7.01 3.74 0.36
C PHE A 88 -6.60 2.34 0.82
N ILE A 89 -7.58 1.47 1.06
CA ILE A 89 -7.33 0.08 1.43
C ILE A 89 -8.09 -0.89 0.55
N CYS A 90 -7.60 -2.12 0.46
CA CYS A 90 -8.36 -3.25 -0.11
C CYS A 90 -7.84 -4.57 0.47
N GLY A 91 -8.64 -5.62 0.41
CA GLY A 91 -8.29 -6.94 0.94
C GLY A 91 -9.47 -7.91 0.88
N ASN A 92 -9.18 -9.21 0.84
CA ASN A 92 -10.22 -10.22 0.63
C ASN A 92 -11.03 -10.54 1.89
N ASP A 93 -10.37 -10.57 3.04
CA ASP A 93 -10.97 -10.91 4.33
C ASP A 93 -11.51 -9.65 5.03
N GLU A 94 -12.81 -9.67 5.38
CA GLU A 94 -13.48 -8.53 6.00
C GLU A 94 -13.03 -8.29 7.44
N SER A 95 -12.64 -9.34 8.17
CA SER A 95 -12.14 -9.22 9.55
C SER A 95 -10.77 -8.54 9.56
N ALA A 96 -9.88 -8.93 8.67
CA ALA A 96 -8.57 -8.31 8.47
C ALA A 96 -8.70 -6.85 8.06
N LYS A 97 -9.59 -6.52 7.10
CA LYS A 97 -9.87 -5.12 6.77
C LYS A 97 -10.41 -4.37 7.98
N LYS A 98 -11.30 -4.95 8.79
CA LYS A 98 -11.81 -4.30 10.01
C LYS A 98 -10.67 -3.96 10.98
N GLN A 99 -9.74 -4.88 11.24
CA GLN A 99 -8.56 -4.62 12.08
C GLN A 99 -7.70 -3.48 11.53
N VAL A 100 -7.48 -3.44 10.21
CA VAL A 100 -6.72 -2.33 9.58
C VAL A 100 -7.47 -1.01 9.69
N LYS A 101 -8.81 -1.01 9.57
CA LYS A 101 -9.63 0.20 9.77
C LYS A 101 -9.52 0.74 11.20
N GLU A 102 -9.49 -0.14 12.20
CA GLU A 102 -9.30 0.25 13.60
C GLU A 102 -7.93 0.92 13.80
N ILE A 103 -6.86 0.35 13.21
CA ILE A 103 -5.51 0.96 13.21
C ILE A 103 -5.54 2.33 12.54
N LEU A 104 -6.16 2.45 11.36
CA LEU A 104 -6.22 3.72 10.61
C LEU A 104 -7.00 4.81 11.34
N ASN A 105 -8.07 4.46 12.04
CA ASN A 105 -8.79 5.39 12.90
C ASN A 105 -7.89 5.91 14.02
N LEU A 106 -7.16 5.02 14.69
CA LEU A 106 -6.18 5.40 15.72
C LEU A 106 -5.04 6.26 15.16
N PHE A 107 -4.64 6.01 13.92
CA PHE A 107 -3.55 6.73 13.25
C PHE A 107 -4.02 8.02 12.57
N GLY A 108 -5.28 8.42 12.74
CA GLY A 108 -5.75 9.70 12.24
C GLY A 108 -5.97 9.75 10.72
N TRP A 109 -6.35 8.64 10.09
CA TRP A 109 -6.69 8.59 8.66
C TRP A 109 -8.20 8.61 8.41
N GLU A 110 -8.62 9.22 7.31
CA GLU A 110 -9.91 8.89 6.71
C GLU A 110 -9.73 7.64 5.85
N ILE A 111 -10.72 6.75 5.89
CA ILE A 111 -10.57 5.41 5.33
C ILE A 111 -11.45 5.32 4.09
N GLU A 112 -10.85 4.90 2.98
CA GLU A 112 -11.56 4.61 1.75
C GLU A 112 -11.29 3.14 1.36
N ASP A 113 -12.27 2.27 1.61
CA ASP A 113 -12.19 0.82 1.31
C ASP A 113 -12.63 0.56 -0.13
N MET A 114 -11.67 0.17 -0.97
CA MET A 114 -11.86 -0.11 -2.40
C MET A 114 -12.28 -1.57 -2.68
N GLY A 115 -12.59 -2.36 -1.64
CA GLY A 115 -13.12 -3.71 -1.78
C GLY A 115 -12.06 -4.80 -1.69
N LYS A 116 -12.00 -5.64 -2.73
CA LYS A 116 -11.22 -6.89 -2.78
C LYS A 116 -9.82 -6.68 -3.35
N ALA A 117 -8.99 -7.74 -3.33
CA ALA A 117 -7.57 -7.65 -3.64
C ALA A 117 -7.24 -7.04 -5.01
N GLU A 118 -8.12 -7.17 -6.00
CA GLU A 118 -7.95 -6.61 -7.34
C GLU A 118 -7.81 -5.08 -7.34
N ALA A 119 -8.40 -4.39 -6.34
CA ALA A 119 -8.25 -2.95 -6.20
C ALA A 119 -6.80 -2.52 -5.89
N ALA A 120 -5.94 -3.45 -5.41
CA ALA A 120 -4.52 -3.17 -5.23
C ALA A 120 -3.83 -2.79 -6.55
N ARG A 121 -4.34 -3.25 -7.70
CA ARG A 121 -3.85 -2.86 -9.04
C ARG A 121 -3.96 -1.35 -9.29
N ALA A 122 -4.97 -0.71 -8.70
CA ALA A 122 -5.19 0.73 -8.78
C ALA A 122 -4.53 1.49 -7.62
N ILE A 123 -4.48 0.90 -6.42
CA ILE A 123 -3.88 1.51 -5.23
C ILE A 123 -2.34 1.56 -5.32
N GLU A 124 -1.69 0.52 -5.85
CA GLU A 124 -0.23 0.49 -6.00
C GLU A 124 0.32 1.67 -6.82
N PRO A 125 -0.22 1.98 -8.02
CA PRO A 125 0.19 3.13 -8.81
C PRO A 125 0.02 4.51 -8.13
N LEU A 126 -0.76 4.63 -7.05
CA LEU A 126 -0.81 5.89 -6.30
C LEU A 126 0.57 6.27 -5.73
N CYS A 127 1.45 5.30 -5.46
CA CYS A 127 2.85 5.58 -5.12
C CYS A 127 3.58 6.32 -6.24
N ILE A 128 3.30 6.00 -7.51
CA ILE A 128 3.91 6.70 -8.64
C ILE A 128 3.47 8.16 -8.62
N LEU A 129 2.17 8.41 -8.47
CA LEU A 129 1.62 9.77 -8.38
C LEU A 129 2.20 10.56 -7.20
N TRP A 130 2.41 9.89 -6.06
CA TRP A 130 3.02 10.50 -4.88
C TRP A 130 4.52 10.81 -5.09
N CYS A 131 5.25 9.92 -5.78
CA CYS A 131 6.68 10.08 -6.01
C CYS A 131 7.02 11.14 -7.07
N ILE A 132 6.18 11.35 -8.10
CA ILE A 132 6.43 12.32 -9.18
C ILE A 132 6.80 13.73 -8.66
N PRO A 133 5.97 14.40 -7.85
CA PRO A 133 6.33 15.72 -7.31
C PRO A 133 7.53 15.68 -6.36
N GLY A 134 7.77 14.56 -5.69
CA GLY A 134 8.99 14.33 -4.91
C GLY A 134 10.25 14.38 -5.78
N PHE A 135 10.25 13.66 -6.90
CA PHE A 135 11.38 13.64 -7.84
C PHE A 135 11.55 14.95 -8.61
N LEU A 136 10.45 15.58 -9.04
CA LEU A 136 10.49 16.78 -9.89
C LEU A 136 10.78 18.06 -9.10
N SER A 137 10.30 18.17 -7.86
CA SER A 137 10.35 19.43 -7.10
C SER A 137 10.66 19.27 -5.61
N GLN A 138 11.14 18.11 -5.16
CA GLN A 138 11.44 17.81 -3.75
C GLN A 138 10.22 17.94 -2.81
N SER A 139 9.01 17.85 -3.37
CA SER A 139 7.77 17.87 -2.58
C SER A 139 7.42 16.46 -2.12
N TRP A 140 7.87 16.09 -0.92
CA TRP A 140 7.66 14.75 -0.34
C TRP A 140 6.61 14.72 0.78
N THR A 141 6.07 15.88 1.18
CA THR A 141 5.17 16.03 2.34
C THR A 141 3.73 16.31 1.92
N HIS A 142 3.16 15.37 1.17
CA HIS A 142 1.76 15.43 0.73
C HIS A 142 1.11 14.04 0.83
N ALA A 143 -0.22 14.02 0.74
CA ALA A 143 -1.03 12.80 0.72
C ALA A 143 -2.27 13.03 -0.13
N PHE A 144 -2.95 11.94 -0.51
CA PHE A 144 -4.17 12.01 -1.30
C PHE A 144 -5.41 12.27 -0.43
N LYS A 145 -6.43 12.86 -1.06
CA LYS A 145 -7.75 13.08 -0.48
C LYS A 145 -8.81 12.69 -1.51
N LEU A 146 -9.74 11.83 -1.13
CA LEU A 146 -10.95 11.56 -1.91
C LEU A 146 -12.04 12.53 -1.46
N LEU A 147 -12.52 13.37 -2.37
CA LEU A 147 -13.66 14.27 -2.14
C LEU A 147 -14.94 13.61 -2.68
N LYS A 148 -16.05 13.78 -1.96
CA LYS A 148 -17.37 13.22 -2.27
C LYS A 148 -18.38 14.33 -2.51
#